data_AF-A0A954QPG3-F1
#
_entry.id   AF-A0A954QPG3-F1
#
_cell.length_a   1.000
_cell.length_b   1.000
_cell.length_c   1.000
_cell.angle_alpha   90.00
_cell.angle_beta   90.00
_cell.angle_gamma   90.00
#
_symmetry.space_group_name_H-M   'P 1'
#
loop_
_entity.id
_entity.type
_entity.pdbx_description
1 polymer ?
#
loop_
_entity_poly.entity_id
_entity_poly.type
_entity_poly.pdbx_seq_one_letter_code
_entity_poly.pdbx_strand_id
1 'polypeptide(L)'
;ARIQRAACWAHARRKFDECRANHSQHCTAVLAMIRELFDLETRAKRWTTEQRLELRRTESTRILQSLREYLDGPATERLLPKSDLAEAVNYVKNNWEALSLFTVDGRAVR
;
A
#
# COMPACT_ATOMS: atom_id res chain seq x y z
N ALA A 1 3.74 15.00 -18.16
CA ALA A 1 3.94 14.75 -16.71
C ALA A 1 5.00 13.67 -16.57
N ARG A 2 6.12 13.95 -15.90
CA ARG A 2 7.19 12.96 -15.65
C ARG A 2 6.64 11.99 -14.61
N ILE A 3 6.16 10.83 -15.05
CA ILE A 3 5.71 9.76 -14.14
C ILE A 3 6.96 9.27 -13.42
N GLN A 4 7.18 9.81 -12.23
CA GLN A 4 8.27 9.40 -11.37
C GLN A 4 7.98 7.96 -10.98
N ARG A 5 8.85 7.02 -11.37
CA ARG A 5 8.76 5.59 -11.00
C ARG A 5 9.02 5.36 -9.50
N ALA A 6 8.65 6.32 -8.67
CA ALA A 6 8.61 6.20 -7.23
C ALA A 6 7.60 5.10 -6.91
N ALA A 7 7.94 4.21 -5.98
CA ALA A 7 7.22 2.98 -5.69
C ALA A 7 5.69 3.10 -5.78
N CYS A 8 5.07 2.16 -6.49
CA CYS A 8 3.63 2.15 -6.72
C CYS A 8 2.98 1.01 -5.94
N TRP A 9 1.74 1.22 -5.50
CA TRP A 9 0.97 0.17 -4.81
C TRP A 9 0.68 -1.04 -5.71
N ALA A 10 0.70 -0.88 -7.03
CA ALA A 10 0.61 -1.99 -7.97
C ALA A 10 1.80 -2.98 -7.88
N HIS A 11 3.02 -2.46 -7.68
CA HIS A 11 4.20 -3.30 -7.50
C HIS A 11 4.21 -3.97 -6.13
N ALA A 12 3.84 -3.25 -5.07
CA ALA A 12 3.66 -3.83 -3.74
C ALA A 12 2.64 -4.99 -3.79
N ARG A 13 1.47 -4.78 -4.41
CA ARG A 13 0.43 -5.81 -4.57
C ARG A 13 0.95 -7.07 -5.23
N ARG A 14 1.74 -6.94 -6.30
CA ARG A 14 2.28 -8.10 -7.04
C ARG A 14 3.17 -8.96 -6.14
N LYS A 15 4.04 -8.33 -5.34
CA LYS A 15 4.90 -9.05 -4.39
C LYS A 15 4.11 -9.84 -3.35
N PHE A 16 3.00 -9.28 -2.85
CA PHE A 16 2.12 -10.01 -1.95
C PHE A 16 1.31 -11.11 -2.64
N ASP A 17 0.97 -10.94 -3.91
CA ASP A 17 0.30 -11.99 -4.68
C ASP A 17 1.23 -13.20 -4.93
N GLU A 18 2.50 -12.93 -5.22
CA GLU A 18 3.55 -13.94 -5.40
C GLU A 18 3.78 -14.79 -4.12
N CYS A 19 3.78 -14.17 -2.92
CA CYS A 19 3.92 -14.89 -1.64
C CYS A 19 2.67 -15.62 -1.17
N ARG A 20 1.51 -15.38 -1.80
CA ARG A 20 0.20 -15.78 -1.27
C ARG A 20 0.06 -17.30 -1.14
N ALA A 21 0.72 -18.06 -2.01
CA ALA A 21 0.71 -19.52 -1.95
C ALA A 21 1.34 -20.06 -0.66
N ASN A 22 2.40 -19.41 -0.17
CA ASN A 22 3.16 -19.85 1.00
C ASN A 22 2.69 -19.17 2.29
N HIS A 23 2.13 -17.96 2.18
CA HIS A 23 1.77 -17.13 3.33
C HIS A 23 0.37 -16.54 3.20
N SER A 24 -0.61 -17.41 2.92
CA SER A 24 -1.98 -17.03 2.57
C SER A 24 -2.64 -16.07 3.57
N GLN A 25 -2.50 -16.31 4.88
CA GLN A 25 -3.08 -15.46 5.93
C GLN A 25 -2.54 -14.03 5.86
N HIS A 26 -1.22 -13.85 5.82
CA HIS A 26 -0.61 -12.53 5.82
C HIS A 26 -0.78 -11.81 4.50
N CYS A 27 -0.54 -12.48 3.38
CA CYS A 27 -0.66 -11.87 2.06
C CYS A 27 -2.15 -11.49 1.81
N THR A 28 -3.14 -12.27 2.29
CA THR A 28 -4.57 -11.90 2.15
C THR A 28 -4.93 -10.64 2.93
N ALA A 29 -4.46 -10.50 4.19
CA ALA A 29 -4.72 -9.30 4.99
C ALA A 29 -4.15 -8.03 4.32
N VAL A 30 -2.90 -8.10 3.84
CA VAL A 30 -2.27 -6.97 3.15
C VAL A 30 -2.95 -6.66 1.81
N LEU A 31 -3.27 -7.68 1.02
CA LEU A 31 -3.97 -7.52 -0.26
C LEU A 31 -5.36 -6.90 -0.09
N ALA A 32 -6.06 -7.20 1.02
CA ALA A 32 -7.35 -6.58 1.34
C ALA A 32 -7.21 -5.06 1.57
N MET A 33 -6.28 -4.64 2.44
CA MET A 33 -6.01 -3.22 2.68
C MET A 33 -5.54 -2.49 1.41
N ILE A 34 -4.68 -3.12 0.61
CA ILE A 34 -4.28 -2.55 -0.69
C ILE A 34 -5.50 -2.39 -1.58
N ARG A 35 -6.38 -3.39 -1.67
CA ARG A 35 -7.61 -3.31 -2.47
C ARG A 35 -8.51 -2.16 -2.03
N GLU A 36 -8.67 -1.94 -0.74
CA GLU A 36 -9.43 -0.79 -0.23
C GLU A 36 -8.88 0.55 -0.77
N LEU A 37 -7.55 0.71 -0.84
CA LEU A 37 -6.94 1.89 -1.49
C LEU A 37 -7.32 1.99 -2.98
N PHE A 38 -7.35 0.87 -3.72
CA PHE A 38 -7.79 0.86 -5.12
C PHE A 38 -9.27 1.26 -5.25
N ASP A 39 -10.11 0.82 -4.32
CA ASP A 39 -11.55 1.07 -4.35
C ASP A 39 -11.87 2.55 -4.07
N LEU A 40 -11.16 3.17 -3.12
CA LEU A 40 -11.25 4.62 -2.87
C LEU A 40 -10.87 5.46 -4.10
N GLU A 41 -9.75 5.14 -4.75
CA GLU A 41 -9.32 5.85 -5.96
C GLU A 41 -10.31 5.65 -7.12
N THR A 42 -10.92 4.46 -7.21
CA THR A 42 -11.95 4.17 -8.21
C THR A 42 -13.21 5.01 -7.97
N ARG A 43 -13.65 5.14 -6.71
CA ARG A 43 -14.78 6.01 -6.32
C ARG A 43 -14.49 7.48 -6.65
N ALA A 44 -13.27 7.95 -6.40
CA ALA A 44 -12.85 9.33 -6.65
C ALA A 44 -12.40 9.63 -8.10
N LYS A 45 -12.60 8.69 -9.03
CA LYS A 45 -12.13 8.83 -10.42
C LYS A 45 -12.70 10.06 -11.13
N ARG A 46 -13.94 10.43 -10.81
CA ARG A 46 -14.65 11.58 -11.41
C ARG A 46 -14.64 12.84 -10.52
N TRP A 47 -14.00 12.78 -9.35
CA TRP A 47 -13.93 13.90 -8.42
C TRP A 47 -12.89 14.93 -8.86
N THR A 48 -13.00 16.15 -8.33
CA THR A 48 -11.95 17.16 -8.53
C THR A 48 -10.66 16.74 -7.81
N THR A 49 -9.55 17.38 -8.18
CA THR A 49 -8.24 17.12 -7.55
C THR A 49 -8.29 17.38 -6.04
N GLU A 50 -9.02 18.42 -5.62
CA GLU A 50 -9.17 18.83 -4.22
C GLU A 50 -9.99 17.82 -3.43
N GLN A 51 -11.14 17.38 -3.97
CA GLN A 51 -11.98 16.35 -3.36
C GLN A 51 -11.24 15.01 -3.25
N ARG A 52 -10.47 14.65 -4.27
CA ARG A 52 -9.65 13.43 -4.24
C ARG A 52 -8.55 13.55 -3.19
N LEU A 53 -7.89 14.70 -3.08
CA LEU A 53 -6.87 14.92 -2.06
C LEU A 53 -7.45 14.85 -0.65
N GLU A 54 -8.63 15.40 -0.42
CA GLU A 54 -9.33 15.30 0.86
C GLU A 54 -9.67 13.85 1.22
N LEU A 55 -10.20 13.07 0.26
CA LEU A 55 -10.45 11.64 0.44
C LEU A 55 -9.17 10.89 0.82
N ARG A 56 -8.06 11.17 0.13
CA ARG A 56 -6.80 10.50 0.40
C ARG A 56 -6.26 10.84 1.79
N ARG A 57 -6.36 12.11 2.19
CA ARG A 57 -5.93 12.56 3.52
C ARG A 57 -6.75 11.93 4.65
N THR A 58 -8.05 11.74 4.42
CA THR A 58 -8.99 11.24 5.45
C THR A 58 -9.10 9.73 5.47
N GLU A 59 -9.40 9.09 4.34
CA GLU A 59 -9.67 7.66 4.24
C GLU A 59 -8.39 6.87 3.89
N SER A 60 -7.63 7.27 2.87
CA SER A 60 -6.43 6.51 2.47
C SER A 60 -5.35 6.52 3.55
N THR A 61 -5.15 7.64 4.27
CA THR A 61 -4.21 7.70 5.40
C THR A 61 -4.57 6.71 6.51
N ARG A 62 -5.86 6.50 6.80
CA ARG A 62 -6.29 5.52 7.83
C ARG A 62 -5.94 4.10 7.41
N ILE A 63 -6.20 3.75 6.15
CA ILE A 63 -5.85 2.42 5.61
C ILE A 63 -4.33 2.22 5.64
N LEU A 64 -3.57 3.25 5.25
CA LEU A 64 -2.11 3.21 5.32
C LEU A 64 -1.62 3.05 6.76
N GLN A 65 -2.23 3.74 7.73
CA GLN A 65 -1.88 3.57 9.13
C GLN A 65 -2.12 2.12 9.60
N SER A 66 -3.30 1.55 9.35
CA SER A 66 -3.60 0.16 9.71
C SER A 66 -2.66 -0.82 9.02
N LEU A 67 -2.31 -0.57 7.76
CA LEU A 67 -1.32 -1.37 7.04
C LEU A 67 0.06 -1.26 7.68
N ARG A 68 0.49 -0.07 8.09
CA ARG A 68 1.78 0.13 8.76
C ARG A 68 1.83 -0.60 10.09
N GLU A 69 0.79 -0.46 10.90
CA GLU A 69 0.64 -1.16 12.19
C GLU A 69 0.68 -2.68 12.00
N TYR A 70 0.03 -3.19 10.96
CA TYR A 70 0.08 -4.61 10.63
C TYR A 70 1.49 -5.08 10.22
N LEU A 71 2.19 -4.29 9.39
CA LEU A 71 3.53 -4.60 8.87
C LEU A 71 4.65 -4.38 9.90
N ASP A 72 4.42 -3.57 10.93
CA ASP A 72 5.34 -3.38 12.07
C ASP A 72 4.94 -4.25 13.27
N GLY A 73 3.78 -4.90 13.21
CA GLY A 73 3.24 -5.68 14.32
C GLY A 73 3.81 -7.11 14.43
N PRO A 74 3.46 -7.82 15.52
CA PRO A 74 3.96 -9.15 15.83
C PRO A 74 3.67 -10.20 14.76
N ALA A 75 2.65 -9.96 13.93
CA ALA A 75 2.30 -10.78 12.78
C ALA A 75 3.45 -10.90 11.77
N THR A 76 4.30 -9.88 11.66
CA THR A 76 5.45 -9.85 10.74
C THR A 76 6.80 -10.01 11.42
N GLU A 77 6.90 -9.79 12.73
CA GLU A 77 8.15 -9.95 13.49
C GLU A 77 8.66 -11.39 13.52
N ARG A 78 7.75 -12.36 13.43
CA ARG A 78 8.07 -13.80 13.45
C ARG A 78 8.51 -14.34 12.08
N LEU A 79 8.57 -13.48 11.06
CA LEU A 79 8.93 -13.92 9.71
C LEU A 79 10.42 -14.23 9.63
N LEU A 80 10.73 -15.33 8.94
CA LEU A 80 12.12 -15.66 8.62
C LEU A 80 12.69 -14.56 7.71
N PRO A 81 13.90 -14.04 8.00
CA PRO A 81 14.48 -12.90 7.26
C PRO A 81 14.63 -13.10 5.74
N LYS A 82 14.63 -14.36 5.27
CA LYS A 82 14.75 -14.75 3.86
C LYS A 82 13.47 -15.34 3.25
N SER A 83 12.31 -15.14 3.89
CA SER A 83 11.03 -15.51 3.29
C SER A 83 10.63 -14.52 2.20
N ASP A 84 9.93 -15.00 1.17
CA ASP A 84 9.28 -14.19 0.13
C ASP A 84 8.35 -13.12 0.73
N LEU A 85 7.66 -13.44 1.83
CA LEU A 85 6.86 -12.48 2.59
C LEU A 85 7.72 -11.39 3.24
N ALA A 86 8.86 -11.73 3.87
CA ALA A 86 9.76 -10.72 4.44
C ALA A 86 10.30 -9.77 3.37
N GLU A 87 10.60 -10.25 2.16
CA GLU A 87 10.98 -9.40 1.03
C GLU A 87 9.85 -8.45 0.60
N ALA A 88 8.61 -8.94 0.54
CA ALA A 88 7.44 -8.11 0.22
C ALA A 88 7.18 -7.03 1.28
N VAL A 89 7.28 -7.39 2.56
CA VAL A 89 7.16 -6.46 3.70
C VAL A 89 8.27 -5.40 3.65
N ASN A 90 9.53 -5.83 3.49
CA ASN A 90 10.68 -4.92 3.41
C ASN A 90 10.57 -3.97 2.22
N TYR A 91 10.06 -4.43 1.07
CA TYR A 91 9.79 -3.56 -0.07
C TYR A 91 8.83 -2.43 0.31
N VAL A 92 7.71 -2.73 0.98
CA VAL A 92 6.76 -1.69 1.41
C VAL A 92 7.39 -0.75 2.43
N LYS A 93 8.10 -1.28 3.43
CA LYS A 93 8.76 -0.46 4.47
C LYS A 93 9.79 0.50 3.87
N ASN A 94 10.68 -0.01 3.02
CA ASN A 94 11.75 0.78 2.39
C ASN A 94 11.23 1.85 1.44
N ASN A 95 10.01 1.68 0.94
CA ASN A 95 9.38 2.60 -0.01
C ASN A 95 8.19 3.36 0.59
N TRP A 96 8.03 3.36 1.92
CA TRP A 96 6.85 3.87 2.59
C TRP A 96 6.52 5.33 2.24
N GLU A 97 7.54 6.20 2.24
CA GLU A 97 7.37 7.62 1.94
C GLU A 97 6.89 7.82 0.49
N ALA A 98 7.50 7.11 -0.46
CA ALA A 98 7.10 7.16 -1.87
C ALA A 98 5.67 6.61 -2.07
N LEU A 99 5.34 5.49 -1.41
CA LEU A 99 4.02 4.87 -1.46
C LEU A 99 2.93 5.72 -0.81
N SER A 100 3.29 6.60 0.14
CA SER A 100 2.35 7.46 0.87
C SER A 100 2.21 8.85 0.25
N LEU A 101 3.08 9.23 -0.69
CA LEU A 101 3.14 10.59 -1.24
C LEU A 101 1.81 11.07 -1.86
N PHE A 102 1.01 10.15 -2.43
CA PHE A 102 -0.28 10.49 -3.02
C PHE A 102 -1.28 11.08 -2.02
N THR A 103 -1.13 10.82 -0.72
CA THR A 103 -2.01 11.39 0.32
C THR A 103 -1.70 12.86 0.65
N VAL A 104 -0.50 13.34 0.30
CA VAL A 104 -0.07 14.72 0.55
C VAL A 104 0.01 15.55 -0.73
N ASP A 105 0.33 14.92 -1.87
CA ASP A 105 0.39 15.55 -3.19
C ASP A 105 -0.75 15.08 -4.11
N GLY A 106 -1.68 15.97 -4.41
CA GLY A 106 -2.82 15.71 -5.30
C GLY A 106 -2.43 15.45 -6.77
N ARG A 107 -1.20 15.77 -7.17
CA ARG A 107 -0.67 15.50 -8.52
C ARG A 107 0.04 14.15 -8.61
N ALA A 108 0.37 13.53 -7.49
CA ALA A 108 1.01 12.22 -7.46
C ALA A 108 0.01 11.12 -7.83
N VAL A 109 0.49 10.21 -8.68
CA VAL A 109 -0.19 8.97 -9.05
C VAL A 109 0.34 7.83 -8.19
N ARG A 110 -0.58 6.92 -7.84
CA ARG A 110 -0.34 5.79 -6.94
C ARG A 110 0.33 4.62 -7.65
#